data_AF-A0A2D6BMV5-F1
#
_entry.id   AF-A0A2D6BMV5-F1
#
_cell.length_a   1.000
_cell.length_b   1.000
_cell.length_c   1.000
_cell.angle_alpha   90.00
_cell.angle_beta   90.00
_cell.angle_gamma   90.00
#
_symmetry.space_group_name_H-M   'P 1'
#
loop_
_entity.id
_entity.type
_entity.pdbx_description
1 polymer ?
#
loop_
_entity_poly.entity_id
_entity_poly.type
_entity_poly.pdbx_seq_one_letter_code
_entity_poly.pdbx_strand_id
1 'polypeptide(L)'
;MPRSCPSPCASCRRRSRRPTSARSSRSAAVSRPASTSSAASATSGSRRRPSVSEPKATTTASTAGSSRRSRSRPRRRASSTSRRPFERELLDLGLEALAELSATQTESVLLNQDLHASNVLSSAREPWLAIDPKPLVGERAFGLAPIVRDYELGHGEAQAIGRLDRLCEDLGIDRERARRWALGQTLAWAFDGVRVLPHVETSRWLARAG
;
A
#
# COMPACT_ATOMS: atom_id res chain seq x y z
N MET A 1 14.72 44.88 -34.51
CA MET A 1 15.82 45.68 -35.11
C MET A 1 16.64 46.33 -33.98
N PRO A 2 17.96 46.55 -34.13
CA PRO A 2 18.91 46.30 -33.04
C PRO A 2 19.76 47.51 -32.59
N ARG A 3 20.71 47.25 -31.66
CA ARG A 3 21.85 48.07 -31.17
C ARG A 3 21.51 49.04 -30.01
N SER A 4 22.35 49.26 -28.99
CA SER A 4 23.58 48.56 -28.52
C SER A 4 23.90 49.02 -27.08
N CYS A 5 24.53 48.18 -26.26
CA CYS A 5 25.26 48.64 -25.05
C CYS A 5 26.69 49.07 -25.43
N PRO A 6 27.30 49.97 -24.64
CA PRO A 6 28.58 49.61 -24.03
C PRO A 6 28.77 50.08 -22.57
N SER A 7 29.22 49.12 -21.75
CA SER A 7 30.16 49.16 -20.59
C SER A 7 30.35 50.36 -19.63
N PRO A 8 30.70 50.10 -18.35
CA PRO A 8 30.74 51.09 -17.27
C PRO A 8 32.10 51.80 -17.10
N CYS A 9 32.09 52.94 -16.40
CA CYS A 9 33.30 53.67 -15.99
C CYS A 9 33.70 53.33 -14.55
N ALA A 10 35.01 53.26 -14.27
CA ALA A 10 35.57 52.86 -12.98
C ALA A 10 36.41 53.95 -12.32
N SER A 11 36.21 54.16 -11.01
CA SER A 11 37.13 54.86 -10.11
C SER A 11 36.88 54.34 -8.67
N CYS A 12 37.83 54.28 -7.73
CA CYS A 12 39.26 54.61 -7.80
C CYS A 12 40.04 53.87 -6.67
N ARG A 13 41.24 53.33 -6.97
CA ARG A 13 42.45 53.26 -6.11
C ARG A 13 42.28 52.86 -4.61
N ARG A 14 42.70 51.65 -4.16
CA ARG A 14 43.99 51.27 -3.47
C ARG A 14 43.72 50.12 -2.46
N ARG A 15 44.66 49.34 -1.86
CA ARG A 15 46.14 49.25 -1.94
C ARG A 15 46.66 47.79 -1.68
N SER A 16 47.52 47.30 -2.57
CA SER A 16 48.79 46.55 -2.33
C SER A 16 48.90 45.23 -1.50
N ARG A 17 49.44 44.21 -2.21
CA ARG A 17 50.53 43.25 -1.83
C ARG A 17 50.23 41.97 -1.00
N ARG A 18 50.40 40.83 -1.70
CA ARG A 18 50.88 39.48 -1.25
C ARG A 18 52.42 39.52 -0.95
N PRO A 19 53.13 38.48 -0.41
CA PRO A 19 52.86 37.03 -0.51
C PRO A 19 53.26 36.06 0.67
N THR A 20 52.87 34.78 0.52
CA THR A 20 53.51 33.50 0.95
C THR A 20 54.20 33.31 2.32
N SER A 21 53.75 32.30 3.08
CA SER A 21 54.47 31.02 3.38
C SER A 21 54.01 30.38 4.70
N ALA A 22 54.47 29.14 4.98
CA ALA A 22 53.83 28.24 5.95
C ALA A 22 54.44 28.26 7.36
N ARG A 23 53.62 27.93 8.38
CA ARG A 23 54.05 27.00 9.45
C ARG A 23 52.91 26.32 10.19
N SER A 24 53.19 25.08 10.61
CA SER A 24 52.35 24.21 11.42
C SER A 24 52.48 24.52 12.92
N SER A 25 51.41 24.31 13.70
CA SER A 25 51.52 23.82 15.07
C SER A 25 50.17 23.34 15.67
N ARG A 26 50.15 22.05 16.11
CA ARG A 26 49.59 21.52 17.39
C ARG A 26 48.10 21.77 17.73
N SER A 27 47.39 20.95 18.50
CA SER A 27 47.43 19.56 19.02
C SER A 27 45.99 19.33 19.57
N ALA A 28 45.39 18.14 19.66
CA ALA A 28 45.85 16.98 20.42
C ALA A 28 45.06 15.71 20.03
N ALA A 29 45.64 14.55 20.34
CA ALA A 29 45.02 13.25 20.17
C ALA A 29 44.46 12.71 21.49
N VAL A 30 43.46 11.83 21.43
CA VAL A 30 43.20 10.81 22.45
C VAL A 30 42.95 9.47 21.76
N SER A 31 43.62 8.43 22.26
CA SER A 31 43.66 7.09 21.66
C SER A 31 42.54 6.18 22.14
N ARG A 32 42.27 5.13 21.36
CA ARG A 32 41.46 3.96 21.76
C ARG A 32 42.10 3.20 22.93
N PRO A 33 41.31 2.39 23.65
CA PRO A 33 41.74 1.01 23.95
C PRO A 33 40.84 -0.03 23.26
N ALA A 34 41.25 -1.29 23.31
CA ALA A 34 40.54 -2.42 22.73
C ALA A 34 40.02 -3.39 23.80
N SER A 35 38.95 -4.11 23.44
CA SER A 35 38.56 -5.45 23.92
C SER A 35 38.69 -5.80 25.42
N THR A 36 37.54 -6.00 26.07
CA THR A 36 37.39 -7.08 27.05
C THR A 36 36.16 -7.93 26.69
N SER A 37 36.35 -9.23 26.58
CA SER A 37 35.27 -10.20 26.40
C SER A 37 34.55 -10.43 27.72
N SER A 38 33.21 -10.53 27.71
CA SER A 38 32.46 -11.23 28.76
C SER A 38 31.32 -12.01 28.14
N ALA A 39 31.22 -13.29 28.53
CA ALA A 39 30.12 -14.17 28.17
C ALA A 39 29.00 -14.11 29.23
N ALA A 40 27.99 -14.99 29.07
CA ALA A 40 26.77 -15.14 29.88
C ALA A 40 25.69 -14.07 29.61
N SER A 41 24.41 -14.40 29.36
CA SER A 41 23.78 -15.72 29.20
C SER A 41 22.61 -15.65 28.22
N ALA A 42 22.33 -16.76 27.53
CA ALA A 42 21.13 -16.91 26.73
C ALA A 42 19.88 -16.98 27.63
N THR A 43 19.07 -15.93 27.64
CA THR A 43 17.70 -16.02 28.17
C THR A 43 16.80 -16.51 27.04
N SER A 44 16.46 -17.79 27.07
CA SER A 44 15.47 -18.39 26.16
C SER A 44 14.08 -17.84 26.48
N GLY A 45 13.78 -16.67 25.91
CA GLY A 45 12.45 -16.07 25.90
C GLY A 45 11.47 -16.98 25.18
N SER A 46 10.90 -17.93 25.91
CA SER A 46 9.89 -18.86 25.44
C SER A 46 8.73 -18.08 24.84
N ARG A 47 8.64 -18.06 23.50
CA ARG A 47 7.47 -17.55 22.78
C ARG A 47 6.34 -18.54 22.99
N ARG A 48 5.70 -18.44 24.17
CA ARG A 48 4.44 -19.09 24.48
C ARG A 48 3.42 -18.60 23.46
N ARG A 49 3.21 -19.38 22.40
CA ARG A 49 2.04 -19.24 21.52
C ARG A 49 0.81 -19.22 22.43
N PRO A 50 -0.07 -18.20 22.36
CA PRO A 50 -1.40 -18.34 22.92
C PRO A 50 -2.06 -19.53 22.23
N SER A 51 -2.48 -20.53 23.01
CA SER A 51 -3.27 -21.64 22.50
C SER A 51 -4.65 -21.09 22.14
N VAL A 52 -4.86 -20.74 20.87
CA VAL A 52 -6.20 -20.58 20.33
C VAL A 52 -6.83 -21.97 20.37
N SER A 53 -7.71 -22.19 21.36
CA SER A 53 -8.52 -23.39 21.42
C SER A 53 -9.40 -23.46 20.17
N GLU A 54 -9.33 -24.57 19.44
CA GLU A 54 -10.21 -24.81 18.30
C GLU A 54 -11.69 -24.66 18.73
N PRO A 55 -12.53 -23.93 17.98
CA PRO A 55 -13.95 -23.91 18.25
C PRO A 55 -14.52 -25.31 18.01
N LYS A 56 -14.96 -25.98 19.08
CA LYS A 56 -15.64 -27.28 18.97
C LYS A 56 -16.82 -27.18 18.01
N ALA A 57 -16.82 -28.04 16.99
CA ALA A 57 -17.93 -28.18 16.07
C ALA A 57 -19.21 -28.52 16.85
N THR A 58 -20.13 -27.57 16.94
CA THR A 58 -21.47 -27.77 17.49
C THR A 58 -22.46 -27.78 16.33
N THR A 59 -22.88 -28.97 15.93
CA THR A 59 -23.85 -29.18 14.85
C THR A 59 -25.28 -28.88 15.34
N THR A 60 -26.08 -28.24 14.47
CA THR A 60 -27.54 -27.96 14.60
C THR A 60 -27.97 -27.07 15.78
N ALA A 61 -28.79 -26.03 15.59
CA ALA A 61 -30.09 -26.11 14.94
C ALA A 61 -30.48 -24.86 14.10
N SER A 62 -31.39 -25.08 13.15
CA SER A 62 -32.02 -24.03 12.35
C SER A 62 -33.13 -23.34 13.14
N THR A 63 -33.13 -21.99 13.18
CA THR A 63 -34.32 -21.18 13.43
C THR A 63 -34.25 -19.91 12.58
N ALA A 64 -35.34 -19.63 11.86
CA ALA A 64 -35.47 -18.48 10.98
C ALA A 64 -35.70 -17.16 11.77
N GLY A 65 -35.48 -16.02 11.11
CA GLY A 65 -36.09 -14.75 11.51
C GLY A 65 -35.13 -13.61 11.80
N SER A 66 -34.69 -12.91 10.75
CA SER A 66 -34.32 -11.48 10.85
C SER A 66 -34.58 -10.78 9.53
N SER A 67 -35.82 -10.31 9.40
CA SER A 67 -36.34 -9.57 8.25
C SER A 67 -35.72 -8.16 8.16
N ARG A 68 -34.58 -8.03 7.48
CA ARG A 68 -34.19 -6.70 6.97
C ARG A 68 -35.10 -6.34 5.80
N ARG A 69 -36.06 -5.44 6.06
CA ARG A 69 -36.81 -4.73 5.03
C ARG A 69 -35.84 -4.21 3.97
N SER A 70 -35.95 -4.74 2.75
CA SER A 70 -35.30 -4.16 1.59
C SER A 70 -35.89 -2.77 1.35
N ARG A 71 -35.16 -1.73 1.77
CA ARG A 71 -35.42 -0.37 1.26
C ARG A 71 -35.04 -0.40 -0.21
N SER A 72 -36.06 -0.55 -1.06
CA SER A 72 -35.94 -0.50 -2.52
C SER A 72 -35.32 0.83 -2.93
N ARG A 73 -34.00 0.85 -3.11
CA ARG A 73 -33.31 1.96 -3.77
C ARG A 73 -33.92 2.11 -5.17
N PRO A 74 -34.42 3.29 -5.55
CA PRO A 74 -34.96 3.48 -6.89
C PRO A 74 -33.85 3.21 -7.90
N ARG A 75 -34.06 2.23 -8.79
CA ARG A 75 -33.19 1.99 -9.94
C ARG A 75 -33.17 3.27 -10.79
N ARG A 76 -32.13 4.10 -10.64
CA ARG A 76 -31.86 5.18 -11.60
C ARG A 76 -31.80 4.56 -12.98
N ARG A 77 -32.73 4.92 -13.87
CA ARG A 77 -32.65 4.58 -15.28
C ARG A 77 -31.39 5.23 -15.83
N ALA A 78 -30.40 4.41 -16.19
CA ALA A 78 -29.23 4.89 -16.90
C ALA A 78 -29.65 5.38 -18.29
N SER A 79 -29.45 6.67 -18.56
CA SER A 79 -29.55 7.24 -19.90
C SER A 79 -28.44 6.66 -20.78
N SER A 80 -28.77 6.36 -22.03
CA SER A 80 -27.91 5.61 -22.95
C SER A 80 -26.77 6.44 -23.54
N THR A 81 -25.58 6.36 -22.93
CA THR A 81 -24.29 6.71 -23.57
C THR A 81 -23.14 5.96 -22.88
N SER A 82 -22.38 5.18 -23.65
CA SER A 82 -21.37 4.18 -23.20
C SER A 82 -21.92 3.04 -22.32
N ARG A 83 -21.73 1.79 -22.75
CA ARG A 83 -22.33 0.60 -22.12
C ARG A 83 -21.41 -0.13 -21.12
N ARG A 84 -20.25 0.46 -20.80
CA ARG A 84 -19.28 -0.03 -19.79
C ARG A 84 -18.65 1.17 -19.08
N PRO A 85 -18.40 1.12 -17.76
CA PRO A 85 -17.77 2.23 -17.03
C PRO A 85 -16.26 2.36 -17.23
N PHE A 86 -15.64 1.46 -18.01
CA PHE A 86 -14.21 1.43 -18.30
C PHE A 86 -13.92 0.74 -19.65
N GLU A 87 -12.67 0.88 -20.09
CA GLU A 87 -12.12 0.37 -21.35
C GLU A 87 -12.15 -1.17 -21.42
N ARG A 88 -12.24 -1.74 -22.63
CA ARG A 88 -12.24 -3.20 -22.81
C ARG A 88 -10.87 -3.77 -22.45
N GLU A 89 -9.82 -3.09 -22.87
CA GLU A 89 -8.41 -3.43 -22.66
C GLU A 89 -8.10 -3.54 -21.16
N LEU A 90 -8.68 -2.66 -20.34
CA LEU A 90 -8.55 -2.70 -18.89
C LEU A 90 -9.29 -3.91 -18.27
N LEU A 91 -10.45 -4.29 -18.81
CA LEU A 91 -11.15 -5.51 -18.40
C LEU A 91 -10.33 -6.75 -18.75
N ASP A 92 -9.82 -6.82 -19.98
CA ASP A 92 -9.14 -7.99 -20.51
C ASP A 92 -7.83 -8.24 -19.73
N LEU A 93 -7.05 -7.18 -19.43
CA LEU A 93 -5.90 -7.25 -18.50
C LEU A 93 -6.27 -7.76 -17.10
N GLY A 94 -7.43 -7.33 -16.57
CA GLY A 94 -7.93 -7.79 -15.28
C GLY A 94 -8.33 -9.26 -15.28
N LEU A 95 -8.99 -9.73 -16.35
CA LEU A 95 -9.41 -11.11 -16.51
C LEU A 95 -8.21 -12.05 -16.74
N GLU A 96 -7.24 -11.64 -17.55
CA GLU A 96 -5.98 -12.35 -17.79
C GLU A 96 -5.20 -12.53 -16.48
N ALA A 97 -5.02 -11.44 -15.72
CA ALA A 97 -4.41 -11.49 -14.40
C ALA A 97 -5.14 -12.46 -13.46
N LEU A 98 -6.47 -12.38 -13.33
CA LEU A 98 -7.22 -13.28 -12.47
C LEU A 98 -7.11 -14.75 -12.90
N ALA A 99 -7.11 -15.04 -14.20
CA ALA A 99 -7.00 -16.39 -14.72
C ALA A 99 -5.61 -17.01 -14.46
N GLU A 100 -4.55 -16.29 -14.83
CA GLU A 100 -3.17 -16.76 -14.66
C GLU A 100 -2.79 -16.90 -13.18
N LEU A 101 -3.12 -15.90 -12.35
CA LEU A 101 -2.74 -15.91 -10.94
C LEU A 101 -3.48 -16.99 -10.15
N SER A 102 -4.76 -17.22 -10.44
CA SER A 102 -5.53 -18.31 -9.80
C SER A 102 -4.97 -19.70 -10.13
N ALA A 103 -4.44 -19.88 -11.35
CA ALA A 103 -3.82 -21.13 -11.80
C ALA A 103 -2.39 -21.32 -11.25
N THR A 104 -1.72 -20.24 -10.83
CA THR A 104 -0.31 -20.23 -10.38
C THR A 104 -0.14 -19.94 -8.88
N GLN A 105 -1.22 -19.86 -8.10
CA GLN A 105 -1.15 -19.59 -6.66
C GLN A 105 -0.41 -20.72 -5.92
N THR A 106 0.51 -20.33 -5.03
CA THR A 106 1.37 -21.26 -4.28
C THR A 106 1.00 -21.37 -2.80
N GLU A 107 0.11 -20.50 -2.31
CA GLU A 107 -0.38 -20.49 -0.95
C GLU A 107 -1.90 -20.25 -0.91
N SER A 108 -2.52 -20.56 0.24
CA SER A 108 -3.93 -20.27 0.49
C SER A 108 -4.14 -20.00 1.98
N VAL A 109 -4.63 -18.82 2.30
CA VAL A 109 -4.94 -18.36 3.67
C VAL A 109 -6.34 -17.77 3.72
N LEU A 110 -6.87 -17.57 4.93
CA LEU A 110 -8.10 -16.82 5.14
C LEU A 110 -7.84 -15.31 5.02
N LEU A 111 -8.58 -14.65 4.14
CA LEU A 111 -8.49 -13.22 3.81
C LEU A 111 -9.80 -12.49 4.18
N ASN A 112 -9.70 -11.18 4.40
CA ASN A 112 -10.86 -10.28 4.37
C ASN A 112 -10.82 -9.46 3.07
N GLN A 113 -11.80 -9.65 2.20
CA GLN A 113 -11.90 -8.94 0.91
C GLN A 113 -12.22 -7.44 1.02
N ASP A 114 -12.52 -6.94 2.22
CA ASP A 114 -12.90 -5.55 2.47
C ASP A 114 -12.10 -4.90 3.61
N LEU A 115 -10.83 -5.30 3.77
CA LEU A 115 -9.93 -4.76 4.78
C LEU A 115 -9.39 -3.37 4.38
N HIS A 116 -10.26 -2.36 4.40
CA HIS A 116 -9.89 -0.94 4.22
C HIS A 116 -9.91 -0.21 5.58
N ALA A 117 -9.38 1.02 5.66
CA ALA A 117 -9.14 1.73 6.91
C ALA A 117 -10.39 1.94 7.75
N SER A 118 -11.56 2.20 7.14
CA SER A 118 -12.83 2.35 7.86
C SER A 118 -13.34 1.03 8.47
N ASN A 119 -12.81 -0.12 8.04
CA ASN A 119 -13.06 -1.44 8.63
C ASN A 119 -11.97 -1.88 9.62
N VAL A 120 -11.09 -0.97 10.05
CA VAL A 120 -10.11 -1.19 11.12
C VAL A 120 -10.34 -0.18 12.24
N LEU A 121 -10.66 -0.66 13.44
CA LEU A 121 -10.92 0.16 14.62
C LEU A 121 -9.83 -0.01 15.67
N SER A 122 -9.49 1.07 16.38
CA SER A 122 -8.73 0.96 17.63
C SER A 122 -9.59 0.33 18.73
N SER A 123 -8.99 -0.47 19.61
CA SER A 123 -9.72 -1.12 20.71
C SER A 123 -8.86 -1.25 21.96
N ALA A 124 -9.53 -1.46 23.11
CA ALA A 124 -8.90 -1.80 24.38
C ALA A 124 -8.61 -3.30 24.53
N ARG A 125 -9.26 -4.16 23.73
CA ARG A 125 -9.05 -5.62 23.76
C ARG A 125 -7.76 -6.02 23.03
N GLU A 126 -7.52 -5.40 21.88
CA GLU A 126 -6.32 -5.50 21.04
C GLU A 126 -6.11 -4.13 20.41
N PRO A 127 -4.88 -3.69 20.11
CA PRO A 127 -4.64 -2.34 19.58
C PRO A 127 -5.45 -2.00 18.33
N TRP A 128 -5.70 -3.00 17.47
CA TRP A 128 -6.49 -2.89 16.25
C TRP A 128 -7.43 -4.09 16.09
N LEU A 129 -8.68 -3.85 15.69
CA LEU A 129 -9.67 -4.87 15.36
C LEU A 129 -10.23 -4.64 13.95
N ALA A 130 -10.25 -5.68 13.13
CA ALA A 130 -10.98 -5.66 11.86
C ALA A 130 -12.48 -5.91 12.08
N ILE A 131 -13.32 -5.18 11.34
CA ILE A 131 -14.79 -5.35 11.32
C ILE A 131 -15.29 -5.66 9.90
N ASP A 132 -16.60 -5.95 9.79
CA ASP A 132 -17.30 -6.35 8.55
C ASP A 132 -16.52 -7.32 7.62
N PRO A 133 -16.00 -8.45 8.13
CA PRO A 133 -15.17 -9.34 7.35
C PRO A 133 -15.97 -9.98 6.21
N LYS A 134 -15.43 -9.87 5.00
CA LYS A 134 -15.91 -10.61 3.82
C LYS A 134 -14.92 -11.73 3.52
N PRO A 135 -15.09 -12.93 4.12
CA PRO A 135 -14.09 -13.98 4.09
C PRO A 135 -13.87 -14.53 2.67
N LEU A 136 -12.63 -14.88 2.38
CA LEU A 136 -12.21 -15.64 1.18
C LEU A 136 -11.01 -16.51 1.55
N VAL A 137 -10.86 -17.67 0.92
CA VAL A 137 -9.59 -18.42 0.95
C VAL A 137 -8.84 -18.14 -0.35
N GLY A 138 -7.58 -17.70 -0.23
CA GLY A 138 -6.74 -17.38 -1.39
C GLY A 138 -5.36 -16.86 -0.99
N GLU A 139 -4.60 -16.36 -1.96
CA GLU A 139 -3.22 -15.90 -1.80
C GLU A 139 -3.09 -14.58 -1.03
N ARG A 140 -2.05 -14.39 -0.20
CA ARG A 140 -1.89 -13.20 0.66
C ARG A 140 -1.80 -11.91 -0.15
N ALA A 141 -1.19 -11.97 -1.34
CA ALA A 141 -1.11 -10.87 -2.29
C ALA A 141 -2.50 -10.32 -2.70
N PHE A 142 -3.53 -11.17 -2.80
CA PHE A 142 -4.91 -10.73 -3.07
C PHE A 142 -5.51 -9.89 -1.93
N GLY A 143 -5.09 -10.17 -0.69
CA GLY A 143 -5.53 -9.44 0.50
C GLY A 143 -5.10 -7.98 0.58
N LEU A 144 -4.12 -7.55 -0.23
CA LEU A 144 -3.60 -6.17 -0.21
C LEU A 144 -4.52 -5.18 -0.93
N ALA A 145 -5.29 -5.65 -1.91
CA ALA A 145 -6.05 -4.81 -2.83
C ALA A 145 -7.02 -3.80 -2.15
N PRO A 146 -7.73 -4.12 -1.05
CA PRO A 146 -8.61 -3.17 -0.37
C PRO A 146 -7.86 -1.97 0.23
N ILE A 147 -6.65 -2.19 0.77
CA ILE A 147 -5.79 -1.14 1.33
C ILE A 147 -5.17 -0.31 0.20
N VAL A 148 -4.73 -0.94 -0.89
CA VAL A 148 -4.16 -0.26 -2.06
C VAL A 148 -5.16 0.73 -2.67
N ARG A 149 -6.42 0.31 -2.87
CA ARG A 149 -7.50 1.16 -3.41
C ARG A 149 -8.16 2.10 -2.39
N ASP A 150 -7.70 2.12 -1.14
CA ASP A 150 -8.33 2.95 -0.12
C ASP A 150 -7.96 4.43 -0.31
N TYR A 151 -8.97 5.22 -0.65
CA TYR A 151 -8.86 6.66 -0.88
C TYR A 151 -8.85 7.45 0.44
N GLU A 152 -9.33 6.88 1.56
CA GLU A 152 -9.21 7.48 2.90
C GLU A 152 -7.74 7.52 3.35
N LEU A 153 -6.91 6.60 2.84
CA LEU A 153 -5.46 6.59 3.01
C LEU A 153 -4.72 7.46 1.96
N GLY A 154 -5.45 8.32 1.24
CA GLY A 154 -4.96 9.23 0.20
C GLY A 154 -5.32 8.77 -1.22
N HIS A 155 -5.94 9.66 -2.00
CA HIS A 155 -6.30 9.42 -3.40
C HIS A 155 -5.22 9.89 -4.37
N GLY A 156 -4.98 9.12 -5.43
CA GLY A 156 -4.00 9.42 -6.48
C GLY A 156 -3.05 8.26 -6.80
N GLU A 157 -2.44 8.31 -7.99
CA GLU A 157 -1.54 7.27 -8.51
C GLU A 157 -0.34 7.04 -7.59
N ALA A 158 0.35 8.11 -7.19
CA ALA A 158 1.51 8.02 -6.30
C ALA A 158 1.14 7.43 -4.92
N GLN A 159 -0.04 7.73 -4.41
CA GLN A 159 -0.54 7.23 -3.12
C GLN A 159 -0.91 5.74 -3.21
N ALA A 160 -1.64 5.34 -4.25
CA ALA A 160 -2.03 3.94 -4.46
C ALA A 160 -0.82 3.04 -4.73
N ILE A 161 0.09 3.46 -5.61
CA ILE A 161 1.31 2.70 -5.91
C ILE A 161 2.28 2.73 -4.72
N GLY A 162 2.46 3.85 -4.04
CA GLY A 162 3.28 3.91 -2.82
C GLY A 162 2.76 3.01 -1.69
N ARG A 163 1.45 2.82 -1.55
CA ARG A 163 0.85 1.82 -0.64
C ARG A 163 1.15 0.40 -1.08
N LEU A 164 1.00 0.09 -2.38
CA LEU A 164 1.33 -1.22 -2.94
C LEU A 164 2.81 -1.57 -2.67
N ASP A 165 3.72 -0.66 -3.03
CA ASP A 165 5.17 -0.86 -2.90
C ASP A 165 5.53 -1.13 -1.44
N ARG A 166 5.04 -0.28 -0.52
CA ARG A 166 5.27 -0.42 0.91
C ARG A 166 4.72 -1.72 1.49
N LEU A 167 3.49 -2.11 1.13
CA LEU A 167 2.90 -3.36 1.60
C LEU A 167 3.67 -4.59 1.10
N CYS A 168 4.20 -4.54 -0.12
CA CYS A 168 5.03 -5.62 -0.67
C CYS A 168 6.37 -5.71 0.06
N GLU A 169 7.02 -4.58 0.34
CA GLU A 169 8.26 -4.50 1.13
C GLU A 169 8.05 -4.98 2.58
N ASP A 170 7.11 -4.39 3.31
CA ASP A 170 6.82 -4.67 4.73
C ASP A 170 6.37 -6.14 4.97
N LEU A 171 5.79 -6.81 3.96
CA LEU A 171 5.25 -8.17 4.08
C LEU A 171 6.03 -9.25 3.32
N GLY A 172 7.06 -8.88 2.55
CA GLY A 172 7.84 -9.81 1.71
C GLY A 172 7.02 -10.46 0.59
N ILE A 173 6.10 -9.72 -0.02
CA ILE A 173 5.21 -10.19 -1.09
C ILE A 173 5.75 -9.74 -2.45
N ASP A 174 5.68 -10.60 -3.48
CA ASP A 174 6.06 -10.21 -4.83
C ASP A 174 5.18 -9.06 -5.35
N ARG A 175 5.85 -7.95 -5.73
CA ARG A 175 5.21 -6.69 -6.10
C ARG A 175 4.32 -6.84 -7.33
N GLU A 176 4.80 -7.55 -8.35
CA GLU A 176 4.10 -7.67 -9.63
C GLU A 176 2.85 -8.55 -9.49
N ARG A 177 2.99 -9.66 -8.76
CA ARG A 177 1.88 -10.54 -8.37
C ARG A 177 0.83 -9.79 -7.55
N ALA A 178 1.24 -8.97 -6.58
CA ALA A 178 0.35 -8.11 -5.81
C ALA A 178 -0.33 -7.04 -6.68
N ARG A 179 0.39 -6.38 -7.60
CA ARG A 179 -0.16 -5.39 -8.55
C ARG A 179 -1.28 -6.01 -9.39
N ARG A 180 -1.01 -7.17 -10.00
CA ARG A 180 -1.95 -7.87 -10.89
C ARG A 180 -3.18 -8.41 -10.13
N TRP A 181 -2.99 -8.94 -8.90
CA TRP A 181 -4.13 -9.28 -8.03
C TRP A 181 -4.95 -8.04 -7.64
N ALA A 182 -4.30 -6.93 -7.29
CA ALA A 182 -4.98 -5.69 -6.93
C ALA A 182 -5.77 -5.09 -8.10
N LEU A 183 -5.25 -5.19 -9.33
CA LEU A 183 -5.94 -4.79 -10.56
C LEU A 183 -7.25 -5.58 -10.73
N GLY A 184 -7.15 -6.92 -10.72
CA GLY A 184 -8.29 -7.82 -10.90
C GLY A 184 -9.37 -7.64 -9.83
N GLN A 185 -8.97 -7.59 -8.54
CA GLN A 185 -9.94 -7.37 -7.47
C GLN A 185 -10.58 -5.97 -7.55
N THR A 186 -9.80 -4.91 -7.79
CA THR A 186 -10.34 -3.54 -7.83
C THR A 186 -11.33 -3.36 -8.98
N LEU A 187 -11.11 -4.01 -10.13
CA LEU A 187 -12.08 -4.07 -11.22
C LEU A 187 -13.36 -4.83 -10.84
N ALA A 188 -13.25 -5.99 -10.17
CA ALA A 188 -14.40 -6.74 -9.70
C ALA A 188 -15.31 -5.90 -8.77
N TRP A 189 -14.72 -5.06 -7.92
CA TRP A 189 -15.44 -4.15 -7.03
C TRP A 189 -15.98 -2.88 -7.73
N ALA A 190 -15.58 -2.60 -8.97
CA ALA A 190 -16.06 -1.45 -9.74
C ALA A 190 -17.43 -1.68 -10.41
N PHE A 191 -17.98 -2.91 -10.43
CA PHE A 191 -19.21 -3.22 -11.16
C PHE A 191 -20.52 -2.79 -10.47
N ASP A 192 -20.63 -2.94 -9.14
CA ASP A 192 -21.91 -2.80 -8.41
C ASP A 192 -21.92 -1.70 -7.31
N GLY A 193 -20.83 -0.94 -7.17
CA GLY A 193 -20.61 -0.01 -6.07
C GLY A 193 -21.09 1.43 -6.29
N VAL A 194 -21.15 2.22 -5.21
CA VAL A 194 -21.24 3.70 -5.27
C VAL A 194 -19.89 4.31 -5.71
N ARG A 195 -18.82 3.51 -5.75
CA ARG A 195 -17.42 3.90 -5.96
C ARG A 195 -16.85 3.42 -7.31
N VAL A 196 -17.68 3.30 -8.34
CA VAL A 196 -17.28 2.87 -9.69
C VAL A 196 -16.06 3.66 -10.19
N LEU A 197 -16.13 5.01 -10.18
CA LEU A 197 -15.09 5.84 -10.78
C LEU A 197 -13.73 5.77 -10.04
N PRO A 198 -13.63 5.92 -8.71
CA PRO A 198 -12.35 5.78 -7.99
C PRO A 198 -11.70 4.40 -8.15
N HIS A 199 -12.50 3.33 -8.24
CA HIS A 199 -11.97 1.99 -8.46
C HIS A 199 -11.45 1.83 -9.90
N VAL A 200 -12.17 2.34 -10.91
CA VAL A 200 -11.68 2.39 -12.30
C VAL A 200 -10.38 3.20 -12.42
N GLU A 201 -10.29 4.36 -11.77
CA GLU A 201 -9.05 5.16 -11.73
C GLU A 201 -7.88 4.37 -11.13
N THR A 202 -8.11 3.73 -9.98
CA THR A 202 -7.11 2.89 -9.31
C THR A 202 -6.67 1.71 -10.19
N SER A 203 -7.61 1.05 -10.87
CA SER A 203 -7.30 -0.01 -11.83
C SER A 203 -6.45 0.50 -13.00
N ARG A 204 -6.70 1.71 -13.51
CA ARG A 204 -5.85 2.31 -14.56
C ARG A 204 -4.43 2.63 -14.08
N TRP A 205 -4.26 3.07 -12.82
CA TRP A 205 -2.94 3.24 -12.19
C TRP A 205 -2.21 1.91 -12.06
N LEU A 206 -2.88 0.91 -11.49
CA LEU A 206 -2.33 -0.43 -11.31
C LEU A 206 -1.93 -1.06 -12.65
N ALA A 207 -2.74 -0.92 -13.70
CA ALA A 207 -2.44 -1.45 -15.04
C ALA A 207 -1.14 -0.88 -15.65
N ARG A 208 -0.82 0.40 -15.39
CA ARG A 208 0.40 1.08 -15.90
C ARG A 208 1.64 0.90 -15.03
N ALA A 209 1.49 0.45 -13.79
CA ALA A 209 2.58 0.41 -12.80
C ALA A 209 3.40 -0.91 -12.80
N GLY A 210 3.40 -1.65 -13.91
CA GLY A 210 4.19 -2.86 -14.14
C GLY A 210 5.25 -2.67 -15.22
#